data_AF-A0A099SZU0-F1
#
_entry.id   AF-A0A099SZU0-F1
#
_cell.length_a   1.000
_cell.length_b   1.000
_cell.length_c   1.000
_cell.angle_alpha   90.00
_cell.angle_beta   90.00
_cell.angle_gamma   90.00
#
_symmetry.space_group_name_H-M   'P 1'
#
loop_
_entity.id
_entity.type
_entity.pdbx_description
1 polymer ?
#
loop_
_entity_poly.entity_id
_entity_poly.type
_entity_poly.pdbx_seq_one_letter_code
_entity_poly.pdbx_strand_id
1 'polypeptide(L)'
;MVFFSLSVAGCEDIENGVNGIEGSISQTMEDIDFLRWTADSAEVLLDDYEAIKVASSERDGVMLEEGGIKLREDSERYLEELEGFSLSPSVESVATTYADFLQRSYEFGEFVETNSQEIDFEAIERTIELMNETSELINDVSYMAEQAS
;
A
#
# COMPACT_ATOMS: atom_id res chain seq x y z
N MET A 1 -62.94 27.99 -17.82
CA MET A 1 -61.68 28.42 -18.45
C MET A 1 -60.57 27.70 -17.71
N VAL A 2 -59.97 26.71 -18.37
CA VAL A 2 -58.98 25.81 -17.79
C VAL A 2 -57.63 26.25 -18.34
N PHE A 3 -56.72 26.69 -17.48
CA PHE A 3 -55.33 26.89 -17.82
C PHE A 3 -54.51 25.81 -17.10
N PHE A 4 -54.35 24.67 -17.75
CA PHE A 4 -53.26 23.75 -17.44
C PHE A 4 -52.04 24.23 -18.21
N SER A 5 -51.17 25.00 -17.55
CA SER A 5 -49.82 25.26 -18.04
C SER A 5 -48.97 24.04 -17.70
N LEU A 6 -48.89 23.09 -18.62
CA LEU A 6 -47.84 22.06 -18.61
C LEU A 6 -46.57 22.73 -19.14
N SER A 7 -45.88 23.45 -18.27
CA SER A 7 -44.52 23.92 -18.53
C SER A 7 -43.58 22.75 -18.26
N VAL A 8 -42.91 22.30 -19.32
CA VAL A 8 -41.84 21.31 -19.33
C VAL A 8 -40.75 21.74 -18.34
N ALA A 9 -40.67 21.09 -17.19
CA ALA A 9 -39.55 21.20 -16.26
C ALA A 9 -39.16 19.78 -15.85
N GLY A 10 -38.07 19.28 -16.40
CA GLY A 10 -37.58 17.94 -16.08
C GLY A 10 -36.76 17.36 -17.21
N CYS A 11 -35.49 17.74 -17.28
CA CYS A 11 -34.40 16.97 -17.91
C CYS A 11 -33.00 17.54 -17.63
N GLU A 12 -32.84 18.65 -16.87
CA GLU A 12 -31.50 19.21 -16.59
C GLU A 12 -30.90 18.71 -15.25
N ASP A 13 -31.72 18.21 -14.32
CA ASP A 13 -31.27 17.71 -13.01
C ASP A 13 -30.91 16.21 -12.97
N ILE A 14 -31.19 15.45 -14.03
CA ILE A 14 -30.91 14.00 -14.07
C ILE A 14 -29.48 13.73 -14.57
N GLU A 15 -28.97 14.55 -15.49
CA GLU A 15 -27.64 14.38 -16.08
C GLU A 15 -26.52 14.67 -15.06
N ASN A 16 -26.70 15.68 -14.21
CA ASN A 16 -25.75 15.98 -13.12
C ASN A 16 -25.75 14.92 -12.00
N GLY A 17 -26.91 14.29 -11.74
CA GLY A 17 -27.02 13.21 -10.74
C GLY A 17 -26.34 11.92 -11.19
N VAL A 18 -26.48 11.55 -12.47
CA VAL A 18 -25.84 10.34 -13.02
C VAL A 18 -24.32 10.49 -13.10
N ASN A 19 -23.81 11.64 -13.58
CA ASN A 19 -22.37 11.91 -13.61
C ASN A 19 -21.73 11.96 -12.20
N GLY A 20 -22.46 12.47 -11.20
CA GLY A 20 -22.00 12.49 -9.81
C GLY A 20 -21.95 11.10 -9.18
N ILE A 21 -22.90 10.22 -9.51
CA ILE A 21 -22.91 8.82 -9.05
C ILE A 21 -21.80 8.02 -9.74
N GLU A 22 -21.64 8.17 -11.06
CA GLU A 22 -20.60 7.47 -11.83
C GLU A 22 -19.18 7.87 -11.37
N GLY A 23 -18.94 9.16 -11.11
CA GLY A 23 -17.68 9.63 -10.54
C GLY A 23 -17.42 9.10 -9.13
N SER A 24 -18.44 9.02 -8.28
CA SER A 24 -18.32 8.45 -6.93
C SER A 24 -18.04 6.95 -6.95
N ILE A 25 -18.66 6.19 -7.87
CA ILE A 25 -18.41 4.75 -8.02
C ILE A 25 -17.01 4.49 -8.58
N SER A 26 -16.58 5.26 -9.58
CA SER A 26 -15.23 5.17 -10.14
C SER A 26 -14.17 5.41 -9.07
N GLN A 27 -14.37 6.42 -8.20
CA GLN A 27 -13.45 6.71 -7.11
C GLN A 27 -13.44 5.58 -6.06
N THR A 28 -14.60 5.04 -5.69
CA THR A 28 -14.68 3.91 -4.74
C THR A 28 -13.99 2.66 -5.29
N MET A 29 -14.08 2.39 -6.60
CA MET A 29 -13.37 1.27 -7.22
C MET A 29 -11.85 1.47 -7.17
N GLU A 30 -11.36 2.68 -7.47
CA GLU A 30 -9.94 3.00 -7.38
C GLU A 30 -9.40 2.89 -5.95
N ASP A 31 -10.17 3.33 -4.96
CA ASP A 31 -9.81 3.17 -3.54
C ASP A 31 -9.75 1.69 -3.12
N ILE A 32 -10.67 0.85 -3.62
CA ILE A 32 -10.65 -0.61 -3.35
C ILE A 32 -9.45 -1.28 -4.02
N ASP A 33 -9.14 -0.89 -5.27
CA ASP A 33 -7.98 -1.41 -5.99
C ASP A 33 -6.68 -1.01 -5.29
N PHE A 34 -6.58 0.22 -4.79
CA PHE A 34 -5.49 0.67 -3.94
C PHE A 34 -5.35 -0.20 -2.68
N LEU A 35 -6.43 -0.41 -1.91
CA LEU A 35 -6.37 -1.19 -0.67
C LEU A 35 -5.96 -2.65 -0.91
N ARG A 36 -6.43 -3.26 -2.00
CA ARG A 36 -6.02 -4.61 -2.41
C ARG A 36 -4.55 -4.65 -2.79
N TRP A 37 -4.13 -3.72 -3.64
CA TRP A 37 -2.74 -3.60 -4.05
C TRP A 37 -1.81 -3.42 -2.84
N THR A 38 -2.19 -2.59 -1.87
CA THR A 38 -1.45 -2.40 -0.61
C THR A 38 -1.31 -3.70 0.18
N ALA A 39 -2.39 -4.49 0.30
CA ALA A 39 -2.33 -5.77 1.00
C ALA A 39 -1.40 -6.78 0.28
N ASP A 40 -1.54 -6.92 -1.03
CA ASP A 40 -0.76 -7.85 -1.85
C ASP A 40 0.74 -7.49 -1.83
N SER A 41 1.07 -6.20 -1.99
CA SER A 41 2.46 -5.72 -1.97
C SER A 41 3.09 -5.79 -0.58
N ALA A 42 2.32 -5.58 0.49
CA ALA A 42 2.80 -5.77 1.85
C ALA A 42 3.12 -7.25 2.18
N GLU A 43 2.36 -8.21 1.63
CA GLU A 43 2.68 -9.65 1.76
C GLU A 43 4.04 -9.98 1.13
N VAL A 44 4.33 -9.43 -0.06
CA VAL A 44 5.64 -9.60 -0.71
C VAL A 44 6.77 -9.05 0.16
N LEU A 45 6.60 -7.86 0.72
CA LEU A 45 7.64 -7.26 1.58
C LEU A 45 7.85 -8.06 2.88
N LEU A 46 6.79 -8.63 3.46
CA LEU A 46 6.91 -9.53 4.61
C LEU A 46 7.74 -10.78 4.29
N ASP A 47 7.56 -11.36 3.10
CA ASP A 47 8.36 -12.49 2.64
C ASP A 47 9.85 -12.11 2.50
N ASP A 48 10.15 -10.92 1.96
CA ASP A 48 11.52 -10.40 1.88
C ASP A 48 12.16 -10.21 3.26
N TYR A 49 11.41 -9.63 4.20
CA TYR A 49 11.86 -9.49 5.59
C TYR A 49 12.13 -10.86 6.24
N GLU A 50 11.28 -11.87 6.03
CA GLU A 50 11.49 -13.21 6.58
C GLU A 50 12.72 -13.88 5.93
N ALA A 51 12.95 -13.66 4.64
CA ALA A 51 14.16 -14.15 3.97
C ALA A 51 15.44 -13.54 4.58
N ILE A 52 15.47 -12.23 4.83
CA ILE A 52 16.58 -11.54 5.51
C ILE A 52 16.79 -12.10 6.92
N LYS A 53 15.71 -12.34 7.67
CA LYS A 53 15.76 -12.92 9.01
C LYS A 53 16.32 -14.33 9.04
N VAL A 54 15.91 -15.19 8.10
CA VAL A 54 16.46 -16.54 7.95
C VAL A 54 17.95 -16.46 7.61
N ALA A 55 18.32 -15.66 6.61
CA ALA A 55 19.73 -15.48 6.21
C ALA A 55 20.61 -14.97 7.36
N SER A 56 20.10 -14.02 8.16
CA SER A 56 20.74 -13.53 9.37
C SER A 56 20.98 -14.64 10.39
N SER A 57 19.95 -15.46 10.65
CA SER A 57 20.02 -16.57 11.61
C SER A 57 21.02 -17.65 11.19
N GLU A 58 21.13 -17.89 9.88
CA GLU A 58 22.08 -18.85 9.29
C GLU A 58 23.49 -18.26 9.11
N ARG A 59 23.64 -16.95 9.33
CA ARG A 59 24.87 -16.18 9.09
C ARG A 59 25.35 -16.28 7.64
N ASP A 60 24.40 -16.35 6.71
CA ASP A 60 24.67 -16.38 5.28
C ASP A 60 24.72 -14.95 4.74
N GLY A 61 25.92 -14.39 4.65
CA GLY A 61 26.14 -13.04 4.15
C GLY A 61 25.72 -12.84 2.69
N VAL A 62 25.74 -13.89 1.87
CA VAL A 62 25.31 -13.81 0.46
C VAL A 62 23.79 -13.72 0.39
N MET A 63 23.08 -14.58 1.13
CA MET A 63 21.62 -14.49 1.19
C MET A 63 21.12 -13.21 1.86
N LEU A 64 21.89 -12.66 2.80
CA LEU A 64 21.60 -11.33 3.37
C LEU A 64 21.68 -10.24 2.31
N GLU A 65 22.78 -10.18 1.56
CA GLU A 65 22.95 -9.21 0.47
C GLU A 65 21.81 -9.32 -0.55
N GLU A 66 21.50 -10.54 -1.01
CA GLU A 66 20.40 -10.80 -1.94
C GLU A 66 19.03 -10.39 -1.37
N GLY A 67 18.78 -10.65 -0.08
CA GLY A 67 17.55 -10.23 0.60
C GLY A 67 17.43 -8.72 0.71
N GLY A 68 18.52 -8.03 1.06
CA GLY A 68 18.56 -6.57 1.11
C GLY A 68 18.29 -5.91 -0.24
N ILE A 69 18.90 -6.45 -1.31
CA ILE A 69 18.66 -5.99 -2.69
C ILE A 69 17.19 -6.14 -3.06
N LYS A 70 16.60 -7.32 -2.82
CA LYS A 70 15.18 -7.57 -3.14
C LYS A 70 14.25 -6.63 -2.40
N LEU A 71 14.42 -6.50 -1.08
CA LEU A 71 13.59 -5.62 -0.28
C LEU A 71 13.68 -4.16 -0.77
N ARG A 72 14.88 -3.71 -1.13
CA ARG A 72 15.11 -2.36 -1.68
C ARG A 72 14.38 -2.20 -3.03
N GLU A 73 14.59 -3.12 -3.97
CA GLU A 73 14.00 -3.06 -5.31
C GLU A 73 12.47 -3.15 -5.30
N ASP A 74 11.91 -4.02 -4.45
CA ASP A 74 10.46 -4.17 -4.30
C ASP A 74 9.84 -2.94 -3.63
N SER A 75 10.49 -2.38 -2.60
CA SER A 75 10.05 -1.14 -1.96
C SER A 75 10.08 0.05 -2.92
N GLU A 76 11.15 0.19 -3.72
CA GLU A 76 11.28 1.23 -4.75
C GLU A 76 10.17 1.10 -5.80
N ARG A 77 9.94 -0.11 -6.31
CA ARG A 77 8.85 -0.39 -7.27
C ARG A 77 7.49 -0.01 -6.70
N TYR A 78 7.18 -0.40 -5.48
CA TYR A 78 5.87 -0.09 -4.89
C TYR A 78 5.70 1.39 -4.54
N LEU A 79 6.79 2.12 -4.24
CA LEU A 79 6.73 3.58 -4.12
C LEU A 79 6.34 4.24 -5.45
N GLU A 80 6.94 3.80 -6.56
CA GLU A 80 6.60 4.30 -7.90
C GLU A 80 5.15 3.95 -8.29
N GLU A 81 4.70 2.73 -8.00
CA GLU A 81 3.32 2.31 -8.27
C GLU A 81 2.29 3.08 -7.42
N LEU A 82 2.63 3.41 -6.17
CA LEU A 82 1.78 4.20 -5.27
C LEU A 82 1.45 5.58 -5.87
N GLU A 83 2.42 6.24 -6.51
CA GLU A 83 2.22 7.54 -7.18
C GLU A 83 1.22 7.46 -8.35
N GLY A 84 0.94 6.25 -8.85
CA GLY A 84 0.00 5.98 -9.94
C GLY A 84 -1.48 6.02 -9.54
N PHE A 85 -1.80 5.97 -8.23
CA PHE A 85 -3.18 5.97 -7.76
C PHE A 85 -3.74 7.39 -7.58
N SER A 86 -4.97 7.62 -8.05
CA SER A 86 -5.77 8.81 -7.74
C SER A 86 -6.68 8.53 -6.53
N LEU A 87 -6.16 8.76 -5.34
CA LEU A 87 -6.79 8.38 -4.08
C LEU A 87 -7.82 9.39 -3.57
N SER A 88 -8.91 8.89 -2.98
CA SER A 88 -9.84 9.77 -2.26
C SER A 88 -9.34 10.10 -0.85
N PRO A 89 -9.89 11.15 -0.21
CA PRO A 89 -9.57 11.47 1.19
C PRO A 89 -9.87 10.35 2.19
N SER A 90 -10.68 9.35 1.80
CA SER A 90 -11.04 8.24 2.70
C SER A 90 -9.92 7.23 2.92
N VAL A 91 -8.94 7.15 2.01
CA VAL A 91 -7.80 6.23 2.06
C VAL A 91 -6.45 6.92 2.19
N GLU A 92 -6.42 8.26 2.23
CA GLU A 92 -5.21 9.08 2.32
C GLU A 92 -4.32 8.72 3.53
N SER A 93 -4.93 8.41 4.68
CA SER A 93 -4.16 7.99 5.87
C SER A 93 -3.46 6.67 5.65
N VAL A 94 -4.12 5.72 4.98
CA VAL A 94 -3.53 4.41 4.66
C VAL A 94 -2.38 4.58 3.68
N ALA A 95 -2.58 5.38 2.64
CA ALA A 95 -1.53 5.66 1.65
C ALA A 95 -0.31 6.34 2.29
N THR A 96 -0.52 7.28 3.20
CA THR A 96 0.58 7.91 3.94
C THR A 96 1.33 6.90 4.80
N THR A 97 0.62 6.09 5.58
CA THR A 97 1.25 5.06 6.42
C THR A 97 1.97 4.01 5.59
N TYR A 98 1.42 3.62 4.44
CA TYR A 98 2.03 2.67 3.54
C TYR A 98 3.27 3.24 2.86
N ALA A 99 3.25 4.50 2.41
CA ALA A 99 4.42 5.20 1.88
C ALA A 99 5.57 5.25 2.91
N ASP A 100 5.26 5.60 4.17
CA ASP A 100 6.25 5.62 5.26
C ASP A 100 6.81 4.22 5.55
N PHE A 101 6.00 3.18 5.37
CA PHE A 101 6.44 1.78 5.49
C PHE A 101 7.37 1.37 4.34
N LEU A 102 7.00 1.70 3.09
CA LEU A 102 7.83 1.42 1.91
C LEU A 102 9.19 2.14 1.99
N GLN A 103 9.20 3.41 2.40
CA GLN A 103 10.44 4.18 2.55
C GLN A 103 11.37 3.55 3.61
N ARG A 104 10.82 3.13 4.76
CA ARG A 104 11.60 2.44 5.79
C ARG A 104 12.11 1.08 5.31
N SER A 105 11.32 0.37 4.52
CA SER A 105 11.69 -0.93 3.93
C SER A 105 12.83 -0.77 2.92
N TYR A 106 12.76 0.25 2.07
CA TYR A 106 13.83 0.63 1.14
C TYR A 106 15.14 0.90 1.88
N GLU A 107 15.11 1.78 2.90
CA GLU A 107 16.29 2.15 3.69
C GLU A 107 16.90 0.94 4.42
N PHE A 108 16.05 0.02 4.91
CA PHE A 108 16.54 -1.22 5.50
C PHE A 108 17.17 -2.15 4.47
N GLY A 109 16.57 -2.30 3.29
CA GLY A 109 17.13 -3.08 2.19
C GLY A 109 18.53 -2.58 1.80
N GLU A 110 18.69 -1.26 1.62
CA GLU A 110 19.99 -0.62 1.33
C GLU A 110 21.01 -0.86 2.46
N PHE A 111 20.57 -0.78 3.73
CA PHE A 111 21.42 -1.07 4.88
C PHE A 111 21.91 -2.53 4.86
N VAL A 112 21.02 -3.49 4.63
CA VAL A 112 21.36 -4.92 4.61
C VAL A 112 22.27 -5.24 3.43
N GLU A 113 21.97 -4.73 2.23
CA GLU A 113 22.82 -4.85 1.04
C GLU A 113 24.24 -4.37 1.33
N THR A 114 24.36 -3.14 1.83
CA THR A 114 25.65 -2.47 2.05
C THR A 114 26.49 -3.12 3.14
N ASN A 115 25.85 -3.63 4.20
CA ASN A 115 26.54 -4.06 5.40
C ASN A 115 26.55 -5.59 5.58
N SER A 116 26.01 -6.37 4.64
CA SER A 116 25.91 -7.85 4.69
C SER A 116 27.18 -8.59 5.12
N GLN A 117 28.37 -8.04 4.84
CA GLN A 117 29.67 -8.62 5.22
C GLN A 117 30.25 -8.13 6.56
N GLU A 118 29.72 -7.03 7.11
CA GLU A 118 30.21 -6.38 8.34
C GLU A 118 29.14 -6.31 9.46
N ILE A 119 27.92 -6.75 9.17
CA ILE A 119 26.78 -6.63 10.08
C ILE A 119 27.03 -7.34 11.41
N ASP A 120 26.75 -6.60 12.48
CA ASP A 120 26.44 -7.16 13.77
C ASP A 120 25.03 -7.76 13.70
N PHE A 121 24.92 -9.09 13.68
CA PHE A 121 23.65 -9.81 13.52
C PHE A 121 22.60 -9.43 14.59
N GLU A 122 23.01 -8.90 15.76
CA GLU A 122 22.10 -8.32 16.77
C GLU A 122 21.36 -7.06 16.27
N ALA A 123 21.94 -6.31 15.32
CA ALA A 123 21.28 -5.16 14.71
C ALA A 123 20.15 -5.58 13.76
N ILE A 124 20.29 -6.72 13.06
CA ILE A 124 19.21 -7.29 12.24
C ILE A 124 18.05 -7.76 13.13
N GLU A 125 18.34 -8.35 14.30
CA GLU A 125 17.30 -8.81 15.23
C GLU A 125 16.40 -7.67 15.73
N ARG A 126 16.95 -6.47 15.95
CA ARG A 126 16.13 -5.27 16.25
C ARG A 126 15.26 -4.84 15.08
N THR A 127 15.73 -5.02 13.86
CA THR A 127 14.99 -4.55 12.67
C THR A 127 13.86 -5.50 12.26
N ILE A 128 13.88 -6.76 12.72
CA ILE A 128 12.74 -7.69 12.63
C ILE A 128 11.52 -7.20 13.44
N GLU A 129 11.68 -6.32 14.43
CA GLU A 129 10.54 -5.69 15.11
C GLU A 129 9.65 -4.88 14.15
N LEU A 130 10.19 -4.35 13.04
CA LEU A 130 9.42 -3.69 11.98
C LEU A 130 8.46 -4.66 11.24
N MET A 131 8.78 -5.96 11.20
CA MET A 131 7.88 -6.97 10.61
C MET A 131 6.56 -7.09 11.37
N ASN A 132 6.60 -6.89 12.68
CA ASN A 132 5.39 -6.91 13.51
C ASN A 132 4.51 -5.68 13.22
N GLU A 133 5.10 -4.49 13.11
CA GLU A 133 4.38 -3.27 12.71
C GLU A 133 3.75 -3.41 11.32
N THR A 134 4.44 -4.09 10.40
CA THR A 134 3.97 -4.37 9.04
C THR A 134 2.77 -5.32 9.03
N SER A 135 2.82 -6.36 9.84
CA SER A 135 1.70 -7.32 9.98
C SER A 135 0.45 -6.66 10.59
N GLU A 136 0.63 -5.69 11.49
CA GLU A 136 -0.48 -4.88 12.02
C GLU A 136 -1.11 -4.01 10.93
N LEU A 137 -0.29 -3.36 10.08
CA LEU A 137 -0.77 -2.56 8.95
C LEU A 137 -1.60 -3.40 7.96
N ILE A 138 -1.18 -4.62 7.62
CA ILE A 138 -1.92 -5.50 6.71
C ILE A 138 -3.30 -5.86 7.27
N ASN A 139 -3.40 -6.12 8.57
CA ASN A 139 -4.68 -6.43 9.21
C ASN A 139 -5.64 -5.23 9.16
N ASP A 140 -5.13 -4.02 9.40
CA ASP A 140 -5.93 -2.80 9.34
C ASP A 140 -6.41 -2.50 7.90
N VAL A 141 -5.53 -2.67 6.91
CA VAL A 141 -5.86 -2.52 5.48
C VAL A 141 -6.92 -3.54 5.05
N SER A 142 -6.77 -4.80 5.44
CA SER A 142 -7.74 -5.86 5.13
C SER A 142 -9.12 -5.56 5.73
N TYR A 143 -9.16 -5.08 6.97
CA TYR A 143 -10.41 -4.69 7.63
C TYR A 143 -11.08 -3.47 6.97
N MET A 144 -10.30 -2.52 6.45
CA MET A 144 -10.84 -1.38 5.69
C MET A 144 -11.39 -1.80 4.32
N ALA A 145 -10.70 -2.69 3.61
CA ALA A 145 -11.16 -3.24 2.34
C ALA A 145 -12.48 -4.01 2.48
N GLU A 146 -12.65 -4.79 3.56
CA GLU A 146 -13.89 -5.53 3.85
C GLU A 146 -15.08 -4.61 4.18
N GLN A 147 -14.83 -3.45 4.79
CA GLN A 147 -15.90 -2.48 5.07
C GLN A 147 -16.31 -1.64 3.87
N ALA A 148 -15.41 -1.48 2.90
CA ALA A 148 -15.67 -0.73 1.67
C ALA A 148 -16.40 -1.54 0.58
N SER A 149 -16.43 -2.88 0.71
CA SER A 149 -17.12 -3.82 -0.20
C SER A 149 -18.58 -4.08 0.15
#